data_AF-A0A965S4H0-F1
#
_entry.id   AF-A0A965S4H0-F1
#
_cell.length_a   1.000
_cell.length_b   1.000
_cell.length_c   1.000
_cell.angle_alpha   90.00
_cell.angle_beta   90.00
_cell.angle_gamma   90.00
#
_symmetry.space_group_name_H-M   'P 1'
#
loop_
_entity.id
_entity.type
_entity.pdbx_description
1 polymer ?
#
loop_
_entity_poly.entity_id
_entity_poly.type
_entity_poly.pdbx_seq_one_letter_code
_entity_poly.pdbx_strand_id
1 'polypeptide(L)'
;IGSDVAFAIDEDEDGGVAVYQGDPVAAAALNYWSLARNVCLPLRSIVESDMTPDAPSADEVIKRITMYEQAKRLDGRFDFTDLLSRFSGIRFDPEHGPIEVPPEGEVPSEVVGWIFDEAQDASRLLDMVCRRLVTGDACRWAWLVGDPYQCQPTGTPVLTTNGYKPIEQLDPATDCLIAFNRKEGKFYGHNKRIPFQSASREIDSGELIEITLEDGSVQLSTDNHKWLCRTMRGDWYATYLMRKGTRWRVGTVQMFQKWSEKASAKSKDKNGEFRFGMRMNQEAADEGWILRVFSTDREARMHEQIVSFRFGIPQVTFRPPSGGKNNLDQDFIDAVFDGVGDIHGKAIACLKWHGLNPLFPYRKKADRKKNGLHASRFTEACNILPHITLLPRVRENAFDGLRKGRKTGICRKKDGDELRRLRSRVEWIPVVSIRRMPAGDRVVVHSLNVDKHHTYITKDRYITGNCIYGWSGASAQNFMSWGVSKQHIMPKSWRCAPAIMKLGERCLQRLPDYWDRGIAPADHDGEVVESENFEDDLSDLRPDEDTLVIARTNRNVSKIKA
;
A
#
# COMPACT_ATOMS: atom_id res chain seq x y z
N ILE A 1 -0.79 25.33 -29.35
CA ILE A 1 -2.08 25.47 -28.63
C ILE A 1 -1.72 25.36 -27.16
N GLY A 2 -1.97 26.40 -26.36
CA GLY A 2 -1.29 26.60 -25.07
C GLY A 2 0.18 27.01 -25.27
N SER A 3 0.44 28.29 -25.52
CA SER A 3 1.81 28.84 -25.71
C SER A 3 2.47 29.29 -24.40
N ASP A 4 1.73 29.13 -23.31
CA ASP A 4 1.91 29.65 -21.97
C ASP A 4 2.04 28.52 -20.93
N VAL A 5 2.26 27.28 -21.39
CA VAL A 5 2.60 26.17 -20.50
C VAL A 5 4.07 26.25 -20.10
N ALA A 6 4.31 26.46 -18.81
CA ALA A 6 5.61 26.34 -18.18
C ALA A 6 5.74 24.98 -17.49
N PHE A 7 6.95 24.44 -17.47
CA PHE A 7 7.30 23.39 -16.51
C PHE A 7 7.55 24.07 -15.16
N ALA A 8 6.65 23.85 -14.20
CA ALA A 8 6.84 24.27 -12.83
C ALA A 8 7.26 23.07 -11.99
N ILE A 9 7.98 23.34 -10.91
CA ILE A 9 8.07 22.42 -9.79
C ILE A 9 7.00 22.93 -8.83
N ASP A 10 5.98 22.12 -8.57
CA ASP A 10 4.93 22.48 -7.63
C ASP A 10 5.51 22.40 -6.22
N GLU A 11 5.62 23.56 -5.57
CA GLU A 11 6.29 23.74 -4.27
C GLU A 11 5.35 23.55 -3.07
N ASP A 12 4.04 23.46 -3.31
CA ASP A 12 3.02 23.32 -2.27
C ASP A 12 2.72 21.84 -1.90
N GLU A 13 3.32 20.87 -2.61
CA GLU A 13 3.37 19.46 -2.18
C GLU A 13 4.82 19.00 -1.89
N ASP A 14 5.02 18.48 -0.67
CA ASP A 14 6.32 18.04 -0.14
C ASP A 14 6.92 16.90 -0.99
N GLY A 15 7.80 17.28 -1.92
CA GLY A 15 8.41 16.38 -2.91
C GLY A 15 8.80 17.06 -4.22
N GLY A 16 8.31 18.28 -4.49
CA GLY A 16 8.67 19.03 -5.70
C GLY A 16 8.17 18.33 -6.96
N VAL A 17 6.85 18.17 -7.06
CA VAL A 17 6.26 17.46 -8.20
C VAL A 17 6.48 18.30 -9.47
N ALA A 18 7.09 17.67 -10.47
CA ALA A 18 7.26 18.24 -11.80
C ALA A 18 5.90 18.35 -12.51
N VAL A 19 5.23 19.50 -12.37
CA VAL A 19 3.89 19.76 -12.88
C VAL A 19 3.96 20.82 -13.98
N TYR A 20 3.47 20.49 -15.15
CA TYR A 20 3.19 21.49 -16.18
C TYR A 20 2.02 22.36 -15.72
N GLN A 21 2.23 23.68 -15.69
CA GLN A 21 1.27 24.71 -15.29
C GLN A 21 1.11 25.73 -16.43
N GLY A 22 -0.02 26.46 -16.51
CA GLY A 22 -0.33 27.37 -17.63
C GLY A 22 -1.69 27.06 -18.26
N ASP A 23 -1.79 27.00 -19.59
CA ASP A 23 -3.00 26.56 -20.32
C ASP A 23 -3.54 25.25 -19.70
N PRO A 24 -4.72 25.25 -19.06
CA PRO A 24 -5.16 24.14 -18.21
C PRO A 24 -5.20 22.79 -18.92
N VAL A 25 -5.55 22.78 -20.21
CA VAL A 25 -5.72 21.56 -20.99
C VAL A 25 -4.38 21.03 -21.51
N ALA A 26 -3.44 21.90 -21.92
CA ALA A 26 -2.10 21.47 -22.33
C ALA A 26 -1.22 21.09 -21.13
N ALA A 27 -1.35 21.82 -20.01
CA ALA A 27 -0.78 21.46 -18.72
C ALA A 27 -1.24 20.07 -18.28
N ALA A 28 -2.56 19.85 -18.14
CA ALA A 28 -3.13 18.56 -17.78
C ALA A 28 -2.70 17.44 -18.75
N ALA A 29 -2.74 17.68 -20.07
CA ALA A 29 -2.30 16.70 -21.06
C ALA A 29 -0.85 16.25 -20.83
N LEU A 30 0.09 17.18 -20.62
CA LEU A 30 1.50 16.86 -20.37
C LEU A 30 1.71 16.17 -19.00
N ASN A 31 0.93 16.53 -17.98
CA ASN A 31 0.93 15.86 -16.67
C ASN A 31 0.46 14.40 -16.79
N TYR A 32 -0.68 14.14 -17.46
CA TYR A 32 -1.14 12.78 -17.74
C TYR A 32 -0.14 11.99 -18.57
N TRP A 33 0.54 12.63 -19.54
CA TRP A 33 1.57 11.97 -20.36
C TRP A 33 2.84 11.64 -19.57
N SER A 34 3.26 12.52 -18.66
CA SER A 34 4.36 12.24 -17.73
C SER A 34 4.03 11.05 -16.82
N LEU A 35 2.84 11.03 -16.23
CA LEU A 35 2.38 9.95 -15.36
C LEU A 35 2.26 8.62 -16.13
N ALA A 36 1.53 8.61 -17.24
CA ALA A 36 1.27 7.42 -18.06
C ALA A 36 2.57 6.72 -18.49
N ARG A 37 3.59 7.50 -18.87
CA ARG A 37 4.91 6.95 -19.24
C ARG A 37 5.65 6.38 -18.02
N ASN A 38 5.68 7.10 -16.89
CA ASN A 38 6.34 6.64 -15.66
C ASN A 38 5.74 5.34 -15.09
N VAL A 39 4.41 5.19 -15.12
CA VAL A 39 3.73 3.96 -14.69
C VAL A 39 3.57 2.91 -15.81
N CYS A 40 4.05 3.20 -17.02
CA CYS A 40 3.94 2.35 -18.21
C CYS A 40 2.50 1.84 -18.48
N LEU A 41 1.55 2.77 -18.58
CA LEU A 41 0.14 2.50 -18.92
C LEU A 41 -0.32 3.33 -20.13
N PRO A 42 -1.38 2.93 -20.85
CA PRO A 42 -1.96 3.74 -21.93
C PRO A 42 -2.46 5.09 -21.44
N LEU A 43 -2.12 6.18 -22.16
CA LEU A 43 -2.51 7.55 -21.83
C LEU A 43 -4.03 7.67 -21.63
N ARG A 44 -4.81 7.12 -22.57
CA ARG A 44 -6.28 7.04 -22.49
C ARG A 44 -6.77 6.53 -21.13
N SER A 45 -6.17 5.44 -20.63
CA SER A 45 -6.58 4.83 -19.35
C SER A 45 -6.26 5.69 -18.12
N ILE A 46 -5.26 6.57 -18.21
CA ILE A 46 -4.94 7.53 -17.15
C ILE A 46 -5.95 8.69 -17.17
N VAL A 47 -6.19 9.30 -18.34
CA VAL A 47 -7.14 10.42 -18.47
C VAL A 47 -8.55 9.99 -18.10
N GLU A 48 -9.02 8.83 -18.58
CA GLU A 48 -10.34 8.28 -18.26
C GLU A 48 -10.47 7.78 -16.80
N SER A 49 -9.37 7.78 -16.02
CA SER A 49 -9.39 7.49 -14.59
C SER A 49 -9.51 8.73 -13.71
N ASP A 50 -9.25 9.91 -14.28
CA ASP A 50 -9.48 11.19 -13.62
C ASP A 50 -10.98 11.51 -13.63
N MET A 51 -11.48 11.92 -12.48
CA MET A 51 -12.90 12.22 -12.25
C MET A 51 -13.11 13.67 -11.83
N THR A 52 -12.09 14.53 -11.95
CA THR A 52 -12.22 15.97 -11.72
C THR A 52 -13.16 16.58 -12.76
N PRO A 53 -14.10 17.48 -12.38
CA PRO A 53 -15.09 18.02 -13.32
C PRO A 53 -14.49 18.76 -14.52
N ASP A 54 -13.29 19.32 -14.35
CA ASP A 54 -12.58 20.12 -15.34
C ASP A 54 -11.52 19.31 -16.12
N ALA A 55 -11.46 17.98 -15.93
CA ALA A 55 -10.55 17.10 -16.66
C ALA A 55 -10.82 17.17 -18.18
N PRO A 56 -9.80 17.40 -19.03
CA PRO A 56 -9.97 17.36 -20.46
C PRO A 56 -10.26 15.94 -20.96
N SER A 57 -11.02 15.82 -22.05
CA SER A 57 -11.33 14.51 -22.62
C SER A 57 -10.07 13.79 -23.11
N ALA A 58 -10.08 12.45 -23.02
CA ALA A 58 -8.97 11.63 -23.49
C ALA A 58 -8.60 11.91 -24.96
N ASP A 59 -9.59 12.14 -25.83
CA ASP A 59 -9.34 12.44 -27.25
C ASP A 59 -8.63 13.81 -27.46
N GLU A 60 -8.97 14.84 -26.67
CA GLU A 60 -8.28 16.14 -26.75
C GLU A 60 -6.88 16.05 -26.13
N VAL A 61 -6.69 15.29 -25.06
CA VAL A 61 -5.36 15.01 -24.48
C VAL A 61 -4.49 14.24 -25.47
N ILE A 62 -4.98 13.15 -26.05
CA ILE A 62 -4.25 12.32 -27.04
C ILE A 62 -3.89 13.14 -28.27
N LYS A 63 -4.81 13.98 -28.76
CA LYS A 63 -4.55 14.91 -29.87
C LYS A 63 -3.43 15.90 -29.54
N ARG A 64 -3.46 16.54 -28.35
CA ARG A 64 -2.40 17.48 -27.92
C ARG A 64 -1.06 16.78 -27.72
N ILE A 65 -1.05 15.59 -27.13
CA ILE A 65 0.18 14.80 -26.94
C ILE A 65 0.72 14.26 -28.26
N THR A 66 -0.14 13.91 -29.22
CA THR A 66 0.28 13.56 -30.58
C THR A 66 0.98 14.74 -31.27
N MET A 67 0.44 15.96 -31.14
CA MET A 67 1.08 17.17 -31.64
C MET A 67 2.43 17.46 -30.94
N TYR A 68 2.49 17.28 -29.61
CA TYR A 68 3.73 17.43 -28.82
C TYR A 68 4.81 16.42 -29.25
N GLU A 69 4.47 15.13 -29.33
CA GLU A 69 5.37 14.07 -29.78
C GLU A 69 5.81 14.26 -31.24
N GLN A 70 4.91 14.73 -32.11
CA GLN A 70 5.25 15.05 -33.50
C GLN A 70 6.22 16.24 -33.59
N ALA A 71 5.98 17.32 -32.84
CA ALA A 71 6.90 18.46 -32.80
C ALA A 71 8.28 18.06 -32.25
N LYS A 72 8.31 17.31 -31.13
CA LYS A 72 9.53 16.76 -30.53
C LYS A 72 10.35 15.95 -31.54
N ARG A 73 9.70 15.10 -32.35
CA ARG A 73 10.35 14.31 -33.42
C ARG A 73 10.84 15.17 -34.60
N LEU A 74 10.06 16.14 -35.06
CA LEU A 74 10.43 17.01 -36.19
C LEU A 74 11.65 17.88 -35.85
N ASP A 75 11.73 18.37 -34.62
CA ASP A 75 12.88 19.15 -34.11
C ASP A 75 14.10 18.26 -33.73
N GLY A 76 14.01 16.93 -33.85
CA GLY A 76 15.07 16.00 -33.45
C GLY A 76 15.34 15.95 -31.95
N ARG A 77 14.37 16.34 -31.11
CA ARG A 77 14.49 16.41 -29.64
C ARG A 77 14.01 15.12 -28.97
N PHE A 78 14.37 14.98 -27.71
CA PHE A 78 13.90 13.94 -26.79
C PHE A 78 13.86 14.51 -25.36
N ASP A 79 12.95 14.00 -24.53
CA ASP A 79 12.85 14.32 -23.10
C ASP A 79 13.51 13.23 -22.23
N PHE A 80 13.62 13.47 -20.92
CA PHE A 80 14.25 12.52 -19.98
C PHE A 80 13.55 11.14 -19.94
N THR A 81 12.23 11.12 -20.13
CA THR A 81 11.44 9.89 -20.15
C THR A 81 11.65 9.11 -21.47
N ASP A 82 11.94 9.80 -22.58
CA ASP A 82 12.36 9.17 -23.83
C ASP A 82 13.69 8.42 -23.66
N LEU A 83 14.66 8.97 -22.92
CA LEU A 83 15.94 8.31 -22.66
C LEU A 83 15.74 6.97 -21.93
N LEU A 84 14.96 6.98 -20.84
CA LEU A 84 14.64 5.77 -20.06
C LEU A 84 13.82 4.76 -20.87
N SER A 85 12.87 5.23 -21.69
CA SER A 85 11.99 4.35 -22.47
C SER A 85 12.69 3.70 -23.67
N ARG A 86 13.47 4.46 -24.45
CA ARG A 86 14.35 3.92 -25.49
C ARG A 86 15.33 2.89 -24.93
N PHE A 87 15.97 3.19 -23.79
CA PHE A 87 16.88 2.24 -23.16
C PHE A 87 16.15 1.01 -22.62
N SER A 88 14.95 1.12 -22.06
CA SER A 88 14.18 -0.05 -21.58
C SER A 88 13.46 -0.83 -22.68
N GLY A 89 13.51 -0.40 -23.95
CA GLY A 89 12.85 -1.06 -25.07
C GLY A 89 11.35 -0.78 -25.16
N ILE A 90 10.93 0.41 -24.72
CA ILE A 90 9.53 0.86 -24.75
C ILE A 90 9.42 2.11 -25.59
N ARG A 91 8.57 2.06 -26.63
CA ARG A 91 8.11 3.23 -27.37
C ARG A 91 6.72 3.58 -26.90
N PHE A 92 6.53 4.80 -26.42
CA PHE A 92 5.21 5.30 -26.06
C PHE A 92 4.47 5.87 -27.27
N ASP A 93 3.25 5.41 -27.47
CA ASP A 93 2.31 5.88 -28.47
C ASP A 93 1.12 6.58 -27.78
N PRO A 94 0.72 7.79 -28.18
CA PRO A 94 -0.34 8.53 -27.47
C PRO A 94 -1.69 7.81 -27.48
N GLU A 95 -2.05 7.13 -28.57
CA GLU A 95 -3.30 6.39 -28.70
C GLU A 95 -3.19 4.96 -28.16
N HIS A 96 -2.11 4.26 -28.51
CA HIS A 96 -1.96 2.82 -28.24
C HIS A 96 -1.24 2.48 -26.92
N GLY A 97 -0.60 3.46 -26.28
CA GLY A 97 0.14 3.27 -25.02
C GLY A 97 1.58 2.75 -25.20
N PRO A 98 2.15 2.06 -24.20
CA PRO A 98 3.50 1.48 -24.30
C PRO A 98 3.54 0.32 -25.29
N ILE A 99 4.50 0.36 -26.21
CA ILE A 99 4.77 -0.67 -27.22
C ILE A 99 6.20 -1.16 -27.02
N GLU A 100 6.39 -2.47 -26.88
CA GLU A 100 7.73 -3.08 -26.85
C GLU A 100 8.43 -2.93 -28.21
N VAL A 101 9.68 -2.48 -28.18
CA VAL A 101 10.55 -2.27 -29.33
C VAL A 101 11.98 -2.75 -29.00
N PRO A 102 12.83 -3.04 -30.00
CA PRO A 102 14.24 -3.30 -29.75
C PRO A 102 14.86 -2.15 -28.94
N PRO A 103 15.51 -2.42 -27.79
CA PRO A 103 16.01 -1.37 -26.91
C PRO A 103 17.26 -0.71 -27.49
N GLU A 104 17.35 0.62 -27.35
CA GLU A 104 18.47 1.42 -27.85
C GLU A 104 19.62 1.47 -26.81
N GLY A 105 20.86 1.64 -27.28
CA GLY A 105 22.06 1.69 -26.44
C GLY A 105 22.53 0.33 -25.93
N GLU A 106 23.76 0.27 -25.43
CA GLU A 106 24.41 -0.95 -24.94
C GLU A 106 24.27 -1.09 -23.42
N VAL A 107 24.24 -2.34 -22.93
CA VAL A 107 24.37 -2.63 -21.50
C VAL A 107 25.87 -2.88 -21.21
N PRO A 108 26.48 -2.19 -20.24
CA PRO A 108 27.90 -2.37 -19.91
C PRO A 108 28.25 -3.85 -19.66
N SER A 109 29.14 -4.40 -20.48
CA SER A 109 29.48 -5.83 -20.51
C SER A 109 30.32 -6.27 -19.31
N GLU A 110 31.05 -5.32 -18.73
CA GLU A 110 32.10 -5.48 -17.73
C GLU A 110 31.66 -5.14 -16.29
N VAL A 111 30.46 -4.58 -16.12
CA VAL A 111 29.94 -4.19 -14.81
C VAL A 111 29.51 -5.42 -14.02
N VAL A 112 30.29 -5.78 -12.99
CA VAL A 112 30.08 -6.99 -12.17
C VAL A 112 28.89 -6.87 -11.21
N GLY A 113 28.39 -5.66 -10.96
CA GLY A 113 27.13 -5.47 -10.26
C GLY A 113 26.70 -4.02 -10.12
N TRP A 114 25.39 -3.84 -9.90
CA TRP A 114 24.73 -2.53 -9.81
C TRP A 114 24.21 -2.26 -8.41
N ILE A 115 24.29 -0.99 -7.98
CA ILE A 115 23.70 -0.51 -6.72
C ILE A 115 22.60 0.48 -7.09
N PHE A 116 21.38 0.20 -6.63
CA PHE A 116 20.20 1.03 -6.81
C PHE A 116 19.77 1.55 -5.42
N ASP A 117 20.09 2.81 -5.14
CA ASP A 117 19.70 3.51 -3.92
C ASP A 117 18.29 4.10 -4.04
N GLU A 118 17.61 4.32 -2.91
CA GLU A 118 16.20 4.77 -2.84
C GLU A 118 15.24 4.01 -3.79
N ALA A 119 15.45 2.69 -3.93
CA ALA A 119 14.78 1.87 -4.92
C ALA A 119 13.26 1.71 -4.68
N GLN A 120 12.75 2.04 -3.48
CA GLN A 120 11.30 2.17 -3.24
C GLN A 120 10.66 3.26 -4.10
N ASP A 121 11.44 4.29 -4.46
CA ASP A 121 11.02 5.45 -5.24
C ASP A 121 11.30 5.28 -6.74
N ALA A 122 11.62 4.06 -7.19
CA ALA A 122 11.70 3.71 -8.60
C ALA A 122 10.31 3.52 -9.23
N SER A 123 9.97 4.38 -10.21
CA SER A 123 8.82 4.21 -11.11
C SER A 123 8.90 2.91 -11.91
N ARG A 124 7.77 2.45 -12.49
CA ARG A 124 7.77 1.21 -13.30
C ARG A 124 8.74 1.31 -14.48
N LEU A 125 8.83 2.48 -15.12
CA LEU A 125 9.77 2.70 -16.21
C LEU A 125 11.23 2.64 -15.74
N LEU A 126 11.54 3.22 -14.58
CA LEU A 126 12.89 3.21 -14.01
C LEU A 126 13.29 1.79 -13.55
N ASP A 127 12.38 1.03 -12.94
CA ASP A 127 12.62 -0.38 -12.60
C ASP A 127 12.93 -1.24 -13.83
N MET A 128 12.30 -0.97 -14.98
CA MET A 128 12.61 -1.64 -16.25
C MET A 128 14.02 -1.30 -16.77
N VAL A 129 14.47 -0.05 -16.62
CA VAL A 129 15.85 0.37 -16.91
C VAL A 129 16.84 -0.36 -15.98
N CYS A 130 16.60 -0.36 -14.67
CA CYS A 130 17.43 -1.05 -13.69
C CYS A 130 17.52 -2.56 -13.98
N ARG A 131 16.41 -3.20 -14.38
CA ARG A 131 16.38 -4.60 -14.80
C ARG A 131 17.18 -4.87 -16.07
N ARG A 132 17.18 -3.95 -17.04
CA ARG A 132 18.01 -4.11 -18.24
C ARG A 132 19.50 -3.95 -17.92
N LEU A 133 19.88 -3.00 -17.05
CA LEU A 133 21.28 -2.81 -16.66
C LEU A 133 21.92 -4.07 -16.07
N VAL A 134 21.15 -4.87 -15.32
CA VAL A 134 21.65 -6.12 -14.72
C VAL A 134 21.71 -7.32 -15.67
N THR A 135 21.34 -7.18 -16.95
CA THR A 135 21.50 -8.26 -17.96
C THR A 135 22.86 -8.24 -18.67
N GLY A 136 23.79 -7.37 -18.29
CA GLY A 136 25.14 -7.35 -18.86
C GLY A 136 25.94 -8.60 -18.48
N ASP A 137 26.79 -9.10 -19.40
CA ASP A 137 27.40 -10.45 -19.31
C ASP A 137 28.24 -10.68 -18.04
N ALA A 138 28.96 -9.67 -17.54
CA ALA A 138 29.72 -9.79 -16.29
C ALA A 138 28.87 -9.59 -15.02
N CYS A 139 27.63 -9.12 -15.12
CA CYS A 139 26.80 -8.76 -13.98
C CYS A 139 26.42 -9.98 -13.15
N ARG A 140 26.79 -9.95 -11.87
CA ARG A 140 26.54 -11.02 -10.89
C ARG A 140 25.67 -10.58 -9.72
N TRP A 141 25.58 -9.28 -9.48
CA TRP A 141 24.98 -8.72 -8.27
C TRP A 141 24.14 -7.49 -8.58
N ALA A 142 22.99 -7.39 -7.90
CA ALA A 142 22.22 -6.17 -7.79
C ALA A 142 21.95 -5.92 -6.31
N TRP A 143 22.34 -4.75 -5.81
CA TRP A 143 22.03 -4.28 -4.47
C TRP A 143 20.93 -3.24 -4.58
N LEU A 144 19.85 -3.42 -3.83
CA LEU A 144 18.78 -2.43 -3.72
C LEU A 144 18.68 -1.95 -2.27
N VAL A 145 18.45 -0.66 -2.07
CA VAL A 145 18.34 0.01 -0.77
C VAL A 145 17.03 0.80 -0.73
N GLY A 146 16.30 0.80 0.39
CA GLY A 146 15.01 1.52 0.48
C GLY A 146 14.08 1.17 1.65
N ASP A 147 13.09 2.03 1.95
CA ASP A 147 12.07 1.83 3.02
C ASP A 147 10.59 1.95 2.56
N PRO A 148 9.73 0.95 2.86
CA PRO A 148 8.33 0.98 2.41
C PRO A 148 7.22 1.54 3.37
N TYR A 149 7.29 2.80 3.85
CA TYR A 149 6.20 3.78 4.22
C TYR A 149 5.04 3.41 5.24
N GLN A 150 3.93 4.20 5.47
CA GLN A 150 3.17 4.25 6.78
C GLN A 150 1.59 4.44 6.85
N CYS A 151 0.93 4.33 8.06
CA CYS A 151 -0.58 4.21 8.19
C CYS A 151 -1.51 4.54 9.45
N GLN A 152 -1.08 4.95 10.66
CA GLN A 152 -1.97 5.20 11.85
C GLN A 152 -1.85 6.63 12.45
N PRO A 153 -2.92 7.39 12.69
CA PRO A 153 -2.82 8.82 13.01
C PRO A 153 -2.09 9.13 14.33
N THR A 154 -1.42 10.29 14.39
CA THR A 154 -0.83 10.89 15.60
C THR A 154 -1.81 10.88 16.78
N GLY A 155 -1.29 10.69 17.99
CA GLY A 155 -2.06 10.59 19.23
C GLY A 155 -2.65 9.20 19.49
N THR A 156 -2.55 8.26 18.53
CA THR A 156 -3.01 6.87 18.70
C THR A 156 -2.27 6.19 19.86
N PRO A 157 -2.93 5.80 20.96
CA PRO A 157 -2.25 5.17 22.09
C PRO A 157 -1.83 3.74 21.76
N VAL A 158 -0.58 3.39 22.05
CA VAL A 158 -0.01 2.05 21.86
C VAL A 158 0.50 1.49 23.18
N LEU A 159 0.20 0.22 23.46
CA LEU A 159 0.52 -0.41 24.74
C LEU A 159 1.96 -0.93 24.79
N THR A 160 2.77 -0.26 25.60
CA THR A 160 4.12 -0.69 26.00
C THR A 160 4.07 -1.55 27.28
N THR A 161 5.21 -2.11 27.69
CA THR A 161 5.37 -2.74 29.01
C THR A 161 5.18 -1.79 30.19
N ASN A 162 5.28 -0.47 29.96
CA ASN A 162 5.19 0.58 30.97
C ASN A 162 3.80 1.26 31.01
N GLY A 163 2.89 0.89 30.10
CA GLY A 163 1.58 1.51 29.93
C GLY A 163 1.35 1.98 28.49
N TYR A 164 0.28 2.74 28.27
CA TYR A 164 0.03 3.36 26.96
C TYR A 164 0.96 4.56 26.74
N LYS A 165 1.49 4.67 25.53
CA LYS A 165 2.23 5.83 25.04
C LYS A 165 1.64 6.23 23.68
N PRO A 166 1.51 7.52 23.33
CA PRO A 166 1.12 7.94 21.98
C PRO A 166 2.09 7.40 20.94
N ILE A 167 1.59 7.04 19.75
CA ILE A 167 2.37 6.36 18.70
C ILE A 167 3.58 7.18 18.24
N GLU A 168 3.43 8.50 18.14
CA GLU A 168 4.46 9.46 17.78
C GLU A 168 5.54 9.66 18.86
N GLN A 169 5.27 9.22 20.10
CA GLN A 169 6.18 9.29 21.22
C GLN A 169 6.89 7.97 21.48
N LEU A 170 6.55 6.88 20.78
CA LEU A 170 7.22 5.60 20.92
C LEU A 170 8.69 5.71 20.53
N ASP A 171 9.57 5.24 21.41
CA ASP A 171 11.00 5.17 21.16
C ASP A 171 11.41 3.70 20.92
N PRO A 172 11.74 3.31 19.67
CA PRO A 172 12.24 1.98 19.35
C PRO A 172 13.39 1.48 20.21
N ALA A 173 14.24 2.38 20.73
CA ALA A 173 15.44 2.06 21.51
C ALA A 173 15.12 1.70 22.97
N THR A 174 14.16 2.39 23.60
CA THR A 174 13.83 2.21 25.03
C THR A 174 12.51 1.52 25.30
N ASP A 175 11.48 1.74 24.47
CA ASP A 175 10.17 1.13 24.66
C ASP A 175 10.14 -0.35 24.28
N CYS A 176 9.22 -1.08 24.91
CA CYS A 176 8.96 -2.49 24.64
C CYS A 176 7.47 -2.67 24.40
N LEU A 177 7.07 -3.08 23.20
CA LEU A 177 5.65 -3.30 22.87
C LEU A 177 5.14 -4.64 23.38
N ILE A 178 3.84 -4.70 23.66
CA ILE A 178 3.12 -5.95 23.95
C ILE A 178 2.53 -6.51 22.65
N ALA A 179 3.08 -7.62 22.17
CA ALA A 179 2.64 -8.28 20.95
C ALA A 179 1.78 -9.52 21.23
N PHE A 180 0.80 -9.78 20.37
CA PHE A 180 -0.13 -10.91 20.47
C PHE A 180 0.15 -12.00 19.43
N ASN A 181 0.52 -13.19 19.90
CA ASN A 181 0.69 -14.37 19.06
C ASN A 181 -0.67 -14.99 18.72
N ARG A 182 -1.17 -14.70 17.52
CA ARG A 182 -2.45 -15.22 17.00
C ARG A 182 -2.56 -16.75 16.90
N LYS A 183 -1.44 -17.49 16.88
CA LYS A 183 -1.44 -18.97 16.85
C LYS A 183 -1.62 -19.57 18.25
N GLU A 184 -0.95 -19.00 19.24
CA GLU A 184 -0.97 -19.50 20.63
C GLU A 184 -2.05 -18.86 21.52
N GLY A 185 -2.57 -17.69 21.13
CA GLY A 185 -3.49 -16.91 21.97
C GLY A 185 -2.79 -16.28 23.19
N LYS A 186 -1.51 -15.92 23.06
CA LYS A 186 -0.65 -15.43 24.15
C LYS A 186 -0.05 -14.07 23.84
N PHE A 187 0.19 -13.29 24.90
CA PHE A 187 0.93 -12.03 24.86
C PHE A 187 2.42 -12.25 25.16
N TYR A 188 3.26 -11.44 24.52
CA TYR A 188 4.71 -11.39 24.71
C TYR A 188 5.13 -9.92 24.83
N GLY A 189 6.30 -9.65 25.44
CA GLY A 189 6.81 -8.30 25.71
C GLY A 189 7.26 -8.13 27.16
N HIS A 190 6.43 -8.55 28.13
CA HIS A 190 6.65 -8.31 29.57
C HIS A 190 8.00 -8.75 30.14
N ASN A 191 8.57 -9.86 29.67
CA ASN A 191 9.81 -10.45 30.21
C ASN A 191 10.97 -10.45 29.20
N LYS A 192 10.71 -10.03 27.95
CA LYS A 192 11.70 -10.00 26.86
C LYS A 192 11.23 -8.97 25.85
N ARG A 193 12.05 -7.93 25.62
CA ARG A 193 11.84 -6.89 24.62
C ARG A 193 11.44 -7.49 23.28
N ILE A 194 10.43 -6.91 22.68
CA ILE A 194 10.06 -7.13 21.28
C ILE A 194 10.46 -5.84 20.58
N PRO A 195 11.50 -5.88 19.72
CA PRO A 195 11.85 -4.74 18.90
C PRO A 195 10.66 -4.33 18.01
N PHE A 196 10.65 -3.07 17.66
CA PHE A 196 9.79 -2.54 16.63
C PHE A 196 10.54 -1.40 15.94
N GLN A 197 10.09 -1.05 14.74
CA GLN A 197 10.48 0.19 14.07
C GLN A 197 9.23 1.07 13.98
N SER A 198 9.39 2.37 14.19
CA SER A 198 8.38 3.38 13.83
C SER A 198 8.56 3.80 12.36
N ALA A 199 7.71 4.71 11.87
CA ALA A 199 7.93 5.62 10.74
C ALA A 199 6.76 6.61 10.66
N SER A 200 6.87 7.76 9.97
CA SER A 200 5.73 8.72 9.86
C SER A 200 5.70 9.58 8.59
N ARG A 201 4.50 9.94 8.10
CA ARG A 201 4.22 10.88 6.98
C ARG A 201 2.92 11.65 7.18
N GLU A 202 2.73 12.72 6.42
CA GLU A 202 1.42 13.37 6.27
C GLU A 202 0.56 12.72 5.17
N ILE A 203 -0.76 12.82 5.34
CA ILE A 203 -1.82 12.43 4.41
C ILE A 203 -2.99 13.41 4.50
N ASP A 204 -3.93 13.36 3.55
CA ASP A 204 -5.23 14.02 3.72
C ASP A 204 -6.13 13.23 4.70
N SER A 205 -6.92 13.92 5.51
CA SER A 205 -7.82 13.29 6.49
C SER A 205 -8.79 12.30 5.85
N GLY A 206 -9.21 12.50 4.60
CA GLY A 206 -10.12 11.63 3.84
C GLY A 206 -9.53 10.28 3.41
N GLU A 207 -8.21 10.10 3.51
CA GLU A 207 -7.55 8.80 3.37
C GLU A 207 -7.74 7.90 4.60
N LEU A 208 -8.15 8.46 5.74
CA LEU A 208 -8.45 7.70 6.96
C LEU A 208 -9.80 6.99 6.87
N ILE A 209 -9.80 5.75 7.37
CA ILE A 209 -10.99 4.94 7.61
C ILE A 209 -11.29 4.95 9.11
N GLU A 210 -12.49 5.38 9.46
CA GLU A 210 -13.11 5.19 10.77
C GLU A 210 -13.73 3.79 10.84
N ILE A 211 -13.39 3.04 11.89
CA ILE A 211 -13.95 1.75 12.22
C ILE A 211 -14.67 1.88 13.56
N THR A 212 -16.01 1.80 13.55
CA THR A 212 -16.86 1.82 14.75
C THR A 212 -17.12 0.38 15.20
N LEU A 213 -16.99 0.12 16.50
CA LEU A 213 -17.21 -1.19 17.11
C LEU A 213 -18.50 -1.21 17.97
N GLU A 214 -19.04 -2.41 18.24
CA GLU A 214 -20.28 -2.62 19.02
C GLU A 214 -20.19 -2.13 20.47
N ASP A 215 -18.99 -2.04 21.03
CA ASP A 215 -18.72 -1.47 22.36
C ASP A 215 -18.69 0.07 22.38
N GLY A 216 -18.96 0.73 21.24
CA GLY A 216 -18.88 2.18 21.07
C GLY A 216 -17.47 2.72 20.85
N SER A 217 -16.44 1.87 20.83
CA SER A 217 -15.07 2.30 20.52
C SER A 217 -14.90 2.64 19.04
N VAL A 218 -13.95 3.53 18.77
CA VAL A 218 -13.63 4.03 17.44
C VAL A 218 -12.13 3.96 17.21
N GLN A 219 -11.76 3.28 16.13
CA GLN A 219 -10.40 3.14 15.63
C GLN A 219 -10.26 3.90 14.30
N LEU A 220 -9.11 4.54 14.08
CA LEU A 220 -8.78 5.25 12.84
C LEU A 220 -7.52 4.64 12.24
N SER A 221 -7.50 4.45 10.91
CA SER A 221 -6.31 4.01 10.17
C SER A 221 -6.49 4.24 8.67
N THR A 222 -5.41 4.42 7.91
CA THR A 222 -5.50 4.43 6.43
C THR A 222 -6.01 3.10 5.86
N ASP A 223 -6.46 3.13 4.61
CA ASP A 223 -7.17 2.02 3.98
C ASP A 223 -6.37 0.71 3.82
N ASN A 224 -5.04 0.84 3.75
CA ASN A 224 -4.05 -0.23 3.67
C ASN A 224 -3.72 -0.88 5.04
N HIS A 225 -4.15 -0.30 6.17
CA HIS A 225 -3.74 -0.74 7.50
C HIS A 225 -4.25 -2.15 7.82
N LYS A 226 -3.39 -3.01 8.37
CA LYS A 226 -3.71 -4.43 8.57
C LYS A 226 -4.26 -4.69 9.95
N TRP A 227 -5.58 -4.85 10.03
CA TRP A 227 -6.26 -5.26 11.25
C TRP A 227 -6.22 -6.78 11.42
N LEU A 228 -6.03 -7.26 12.65
CA LEU A 228 -6.22 -8.67 12.97
C LEU A 228 -7.72 -8.93 13.09
N CYS A 229 -8.27 -9.80 12.25
CA CYS A 229 -9.71 -10.02 12.15
C CYS A 229 -10.10 -11.48 12.35
N ARG A 230 -11.32 -11.70 12.83
CA ARG A 230 -12.10 -12.93 12.64
C ARG A 230 -13.41 -12.64 11.94
N THR A 231 -14.11 -13.71 11.56
CA THR A 231 -15.44 -13.65 10.98
C THR A 231 -16.45 -14.24 11.95
N MET A 232 -17.53 -13.49 12.20
CA MET A 232 -18.69 -13.93 12.96
C MET A 232 -19.36 -15.14 12.28
N ARG A 233 -19.88 -16.06 13.09
CA ARG A 233 -20.69 -17.17 12.58
C ARG A 233 -22.09 -16.67 12.18
N GLY A 234 -22.61 -17.18 11.07
CA GLY A 234 -23.96 -16.89 10.61
C GLY A 234 -24.17 -17.33 9.16
N ASP A 235 -25.43 -17.36 8.75
CA ASP A 235 -25.84 -17.57 7.35
C ASP A 235 -25.67 -16.28 6.56
N TRP A 236 -24.41 -15.89 6.32
CA TRP A 236 -24.06 -14.66 5.62
C TRP A 236 -23.98 -14.86 4.10
N TYR A 237 -24.50 -13.89 3.36
CA TYR A 237 -24.42 -13.81 1.90
C TYR A 237 -23.59 -12.57 1.54
N ALA A 238 -22.87 -12.63 0.42
CA ALA A 238 -22.04 -11.52 -0.03
C ALA A 238 -22.23 -11.28 -1.53
N THR A 239 -22.24 -10.01 -1.91
CA THR A 239 -21.93 -9.60 -3.28
C THR A 239 -20.44 -9.37 -3.42
N TYR A 240 -19.89 -9.73 -4.58
CA TYR A 240 -18.48 -9.61 -4.87
C TYR A 240 -18.24 -9.11 -6.29
N LEU A 241 -17.03 -8.59 -6.50
CA LEU A 241 -16.45 -8.32 -7.81
C LEU A 241 -15.25 -9.26 -7.98
N MET A 242 -15.07 -9.85 -9.16
CA MET A 242 -13.89 -10.65 -9.51
C MET A 242 -13.32 -10.20 -10.85
N ARG A 243 -11.99 -10.35 -10.98
CA ARG A 243 -11.22 -10.06 -12.20
C ARG A 243 -10.51 -11.33 -12.70
N LYS A 244 -10.42 -11.47 -14.02
CA LYS A 244 -9.58 -12.48 -14.71
C LYS A 244 -9.03 -11.85 -15.99
N GLY A 245 -7.73 -11.58 -16.03
CA GLY A 245 -7.15 -10.70 -17.07
C GLY A 245 -7.85 -9.34 -17.11
N THR A 246 -8.35 -8.94 -18.27
CA THR A 246 -9.16 -7.71 -18.48
C THR A 246 -10.64 -7.88 -18.12
N ARG A 247 -11.14 -9.12 -18.00
CA ARG A 247 -12.56 -9.40 -17.81
C ARG A 247 -12.97 -9.26 -16.34
N TRP A 248 -14.10 -8.62 -16.10
CA TRP A 248 -14.68 -8.38 -14.77
C TRP A 248 -16.09 -8.94 -14.66
N ARG A 249 -16.45 -9.51 -13.51
CA ARG A 249 -17.83 -9.93 -13.22
C ARG A 249 -18.24 -9.57 -11.79
N VAL A 250 -19.53 -9.26 -11.62
CA VAL A 250 -20.18 -9.22 -10.31
C VAL A 250 -20.78 -10.58 -10.01
N GLY A 251 -20.94 -10.95 -8.75
CA GLY A 251 -21.68 -12.15 -8.37
C GLY A 251 -22.04 -12.24 -6.90
N THR A 252 -22.80 -13.28 -6.56
CA THR A 252 -23.27 -13.58 -5.21
C THR A 252 -22.73 -14.91 -4.70
N VAL A 253 -22.50 -15.00 -3.39
CA VAL A 253 -22.09 -16.24 -2.72
C VAL A 253 -22.61 -16.29 -1.28
N GLN A 254 -23.10 -17.45 -0.85
CA GLN A 254 -23.24 -17.73 0.57
C GLN A 254 -21.84 -17.93 1.16
N MET A 255 -21.38 -17.06 2.05
CA MET A 255 -19.98 -16.95 2.50
C MET A 255 -19.41 -18.23 3.11
N PHE A 256 -20.23 -18.93 3.88
CA PHE A 256 -19.92 -20.21 4.53
C PHE A 256 -21.07 -21.20 4.30
N GLN A 257 -20.87 -22.47 4.62
CA GLN A 257 -21.94 -23.47 4.52
C GLN A 257 -22.96 -23.29 5.65
N LYS A 258 -24.26 -23.46 5.33
CA LYS A 258 -25.32 -23.47 6.35
C LYS A 258 -24.97 -24.44 7.47
N TRP A 259 -25.02 -23.96 8.70
CA TRP A 259 -24.83 -24.81 9.87
C TRP A 259 -26.05 -25.71 10.07
N SER A 260 -25.81 -26.97 10.47
CA SER A 260 -26.85 -27.95 10.74
C SER A 260 -26.43 -28.85 11.88
N GLU A 261 -27.29 -29.03 12.89
CA GLU A 261 -27.04 -29.92 14.02
C GLU A 261 -26.86 -31.37 13.59
N LYS A 262 -27.68 -31.80 12.61
CA LYS A 262 -27.71 -33.14 12.01
C LYS A 262 -26.52 -33.43 11.09
N ALA A 263 -25.62 -32.46 10.87
CA ALA A 263 -24.41 -32.65 10.09
C ALA A 263 -23.48 -33.70 10.74
N SER A 264 -23.00 -34.67 9.96
CA SER A 264 -21.98 -35.64 10.37
C SER A 264 -20.68 -34.94 10.82
N ALA A 265 -19.89 -35.56 11.70
CA ALA A 265 -18.62 -34.99 12.17
C ALA A 265 -17.69 -34.58 11.01
N LYS A 266 -17.55 -35.44 9.99
CA LYS A 266 -16.77 -35.19 8.77
C LYS A 266 -17.29 -34.02 7.91
N SER A 267 -18.58 -33.67 8.02
CA SER A 267 -19.14 -32.46 7.39
C SER A 267 -19.07 -31.22 8.29
N LYS A 268 -19.01 -31.38 9.62
CA LYS A 268 -18.84 -30.26 10.56
C LYS A 268 -17.48 -29.56 10.39
N ASP A 269 -16.43 -30.30 10.01
CA ASP A 269 -15.14 -29.71 9.62
C ASP A 269 -15.22 -28.89 8.31
N LYS A 270 -16.03 -29.33 7.33
CA LYS A 270 -16.27 -28.60 6.07
C LYS A 270 -17.13 -27.35 6.24
N ASN A 271 -17.93 -27.25 7.29
CA ASN A 271 -18.77 -26.07 7.53
C ASN A 271 -17.97 -24.76 7.76
N GLY A 272 -16.65 -24.85 7.94
CA GLY A 272 -15.75 -23.71 8.00
C GLY A 272 -15.20 -23.21 6.65
N GLU A 273 -15.49 -23.87 5.52
CA GLU A 273 -14.94 -23.49 4.20
C GLU A 273 -15.47 -22.13 3.69
N PHE A 274 -14.56 -21.29 3.22
CA PHE A 274 -14.84 -19.94 2.73
C PHE A 274 -15.19 -19.95 1.25
N ARG A 275 -16.48 -19.92 0.95
CA ARG A 275 -17.04 -20.24 -0.38
C ARG A 275 -16.73 -19.19 -1.45
N PHE A 276 -16.51 -17.92 -1.08
CA PHE A 276 -15.99 -16.91 -2.02
C PHE A 276 -14.66 -17.35 -2.65
N GLY A 277 -13.75 -17.90 -1.84
CA GLY A 277 -12.49 -18.47 -2.33
C GLY A 277 -12.66 -19.71 -3.20
N MET A 278 -13.64 -20.56 -2.88
CA MET A 278 -13.98 -21.72 -3.73
C MET A 278 -14.48 -21.26 -5.10
N ARG A 279 -15.29 -20.18 -5.13
CA ARG A 279 -15.83 -19.59 -6.36
C ARG A 279 -14.73 -18.99 -7.25
N MET A 280 -13.79 -18.24 -6.66
CA MET A 280 -12.60 -17.76 -7.37
C MET A 280 -11.82 -18.91 -8.01
N ASN A 281 -11.62 -20.02 -7.28
CA ASN A 281 -10.89 -21.19 -7.77
C ASN A 281 -11.62 -21.92 -8.91
N GLN A 282 -12.95 -22.06 -8.80
CA GLN A 282 -13.79 -22.67 -9.86
C GLN A 282 -13.70 -21.88 -11.17
N GLU A 283 -13.80 -20.55 -11.09
CA GLU A 283 -13.77 -19.66 -12.25
C GLU A 283 -12.34 -19.29 -12.71
N ALA A 284 -11.33 -19.68 -11.91
CA ALA A 284 -9.91 -19.28 -12.03
C ALA A 284 -9.70 -17.76 -12.13
N ALA A 285 -10.46 -17.01 -11.32
CA ALA A 285 -10.28 -15.58 -11.12
C ALA A 285 -8.88 -15.26 -10.55
N ASP A 286 -8.29 -14.15 -10.98
CA ASP A 286 -6.98 -13.70 -10.53
C ASP A 286 -7.08 -12.92 -9.21
N GLU A 287 -8.11 -12.07 -9.08
CA GLU A 287 -8.34 -11.19 -7.94
C GLU A 287 -9.84 -11.04 -7.65
N GLY A 288 -10.18 -10.76 -6.39
CA GLY A 288 -11.57 -10.61 -5.96
C GLY A 288 -11.74 -9.75 -4.72
N TRP A 289 -12.83 -8.98 -4.72
CA TRP A 289 -13.25 -8.02 -3.69
C TRP A 289 -14.65 -8.38 -3.20
N ILE A 290 -14.92 -8.21 -1.92
CA ILE A 290 -16.28 -8.34 -1.37
C ILE A 290 -16.89 -6.95 -1.27
N LEU A 291 -17.97 -6.72 -2.01
CA LEU A 291 -18.61 -5.42 -2.13
C LEU A 291 -19.50 -5.10 -0.92
N ARG A 292 -20.29 -6.09 -0.48
CA ARG A 292 -21.18 -5.96 0.68
C ARG A 292 -21.61 -7.34 1.20
N VAL A 293 -21.98 -7.40 2.48
CA VAL A 293 -22.55 -8.58 3.14
C VAL A 293 -24.00 -8.36 3.56
N PHE A 294 -24.77 -9.45 3.62
CA PHE A 294 -26.22 -9.47 3.83
C PHE A 294 -26.65 -10.65 4.68
N SER A 295 -27.81 -10.51 5.33
CA SER A 295 -28.43 -11.56 6.14
C SER A 295 -29.21 -12.58 5.31
N THR A 296 -29.63 -12.20 4.09
CA THR A 296 -30.42 -13.06 3.20
C THR A 296 -29.85 -13.13 1.77
N ASP A 297 -30.09 -14.27 1.10
CA ASP A 297 -29.78 -14.45 -0.32
C ASP A 297 -30.54 -13.44 -1.21
N ARG A 298 -31.78 -13.09 -0.81
CA ARG A 298 -32.63 -12.12 -1.51
C ARG A 298 -31.98 -10.74 -1.57
N GLU A 299 -31.52 -10.22 -0.43
CA GLU A 299 -30.84 -8.91 -0.37
C GLU A 299 -29.55 -8.92 -1.21
N ALA A 300 -28.76 -9.99 -1.11
CA ALA A 300 -27.54 -10.14 -1.89
C ALA A 300 -27.81 -10.14 -3.40
N ARG A 301 -28.84 -10.87 -3.86
CA ARG A 301 -29.27 -10.86 -5.27
C ARG A 301 -29.81 -9.51 -5.71
N MET A 302 -30.63 -8.85 -4.90
CA MET A 302 -31.10 -7.49 -5.22
C MET A 302 -29.92 -6.54 -5.42
N HIS A 303 -28.92 -6.60 -4.56
CA HIS A 303 -27.71 -5.80 -4.69
C HIS A 303 -26.82 -6.21 -5.89
N GLU A 304 -26.76 -7.50 -6.23
CA GLU A 304 -26.07 -8.01 -7.43
C GLU A 304 -26.68 -7.45 -8.73
N GLN A 305 -28.01 -7.39 -8.80
CA GLN A 305 -28.73 -6.75 -9.90
C GLN A 305 -28.46 -5.24 -9.93
N ILE A 306 -28.57 -4.55 -8.79
CA ILE A 306 -28.28 -3.11 -8.70
C ILE A 306 -26.86 -2.79 -9.17
N VAL A 307 -25.84 -3.54 -8.70
CA VAL A 307 -24.45 -3.32 -9.13
C VAL A 307 -24.27 -3.65 -10.62
N SER A 308 -24.84 -4.75 -11.10
CA SER A 308 -24.74 -5.15 -12.52
C SER A 308 -25.31 -4.09 -13.44
N PHE A 309 -26.52 -3.59 -13.18
CA PHE A 309 -27.15 -2.56 -14.02
C PHE A 309 -26.52 -1.17 -13.83
N ARG A 310 -26.19 -0.77 -12.57
CA ARG A 310 -25.63 0.56 -12.28
C ARG A 310 -24.26 0.78 -12.90
N PHE A 311 -23.42 -0.26 -12.93
CA PHE A 311 -22.05 -0.18 -13.42
C PHE A 311 -21.84 -0.94 -14.74
N GLY A 312 -22.87 -1.55 -15.33
CA GLY A 312 -22.74 -2.34 -16.57
C GLY A 312 -21.79 -3.53 -16.45
N ILE A 313 -21.73 -4.17 -15.27
CA ILE A 313 -20.81 -5.28 -14.98
C ILE A 313 -21.56 -6.61 -15.14
N PRO A 314 -21.09 -7.55 -15.99
CA PRO A 314 -21.82 -8.78 -16.26
C PRO A 314 -21.82 -9.75 -15.06
N GLN A 315 -22.86 -10.59 -15.02
CA GLN A 315 -23.05 -11.65 -14.02
C GLN A 315 -22.61 -13.04 -14.52
N VAL A 316 -22.16 -13.14 -15.77
CA VAL A 316 -21.71 -14.39 -16.41
C VAL A 316 -20.44 -14.93 -15.73
N THR A 317 -20.26 -16.25 -15.73
CA THR A 317 -19.07 -16.91 -15.17
C THR A 317 -17.87 -16.83 -16.09
N PHE A 318 -16.64 -16.82 -15.55
CA PHE A 318 -15.42 -16.87 -16.37
C PHE A 318 -15.13 -18.26 -16.99
N ARG A 319 -15.92 -19.27 -16.64
CA ARG A 319 -15.86 -20.67 -17.07
C ARG A 319 -17.25 -21.31 -16.97
N PRO A 320 -17.56 -22.37 -17.75
CA PRO A 320 -18.80 -23.12 -17.62
C PRO A 320 -19.01 -23.68 -16.21
N PRO A 321 -20.23 -23.59 -15.63
CA PRO A 321 -20.54 -24.20 -14.34
C PRO A 321 -20.36 -25.73 -14.36
N SER A 322 -19.75 -26.30 -13.33
CA SER A 322 -19.52 -27.74 -13.25
C SER A 322 -20.83 -28.52 -13.06
N GLY A 323 -21.15 -29.43 -13.99
CA GLY A 323 -22.17 -30.47 -13.80
C GLY A 323 -23.52 -30.27 -14.49
N GLY A 324 -23.63 -29.44 -15.54
CA GLY A 324 -24.87 -29.26 -16.31
C GLY A 324 -24.67 -29.39 -17.82
N LYS A 325 -25.66 -29.99 -18.51
CA LYS A 325 -25.80 -29.91 -19.98
C LYS A 325 -26.39 -28.54 -20.34
N ASN A 326 -25.59 -27.47 -20.20
CA ASN A 326 -26.08 -26.10 -20.29
C ASN A 326 -25.57 -25.39 -21.54
N ASN A 327 -26.43 -24.57 -22.15
CA ASN A 327 -26.11 -23.63 -23.24
C ASN A 327 -25.28 -22.41 -22.73
N LEU A 328 -24.38 -22.66 -21.78
CA LEU A 328 -23.47 -21.71 -21.13
C LEU A 328 -22.05 -22.29 -21.20
N ASP A 329 -21.68 -22.69 -22.41
CA ASP A 329 -20.35 -23.16 -22.76
C ASP A 329 -19.35 -21.99 -22.81
N GLN A 330 -18.10 -22.29 -23.17
CA GLN A 330 -17.05 -21.27 -23.21
C GLN A 330 -17.31 -20.24 -24.32
N ASP A 331 -17.86 -20.68 -25.46
CA ASP A 331 -18.17 -19.82 -26.61
C ASP A 331 -19.26 -18.79 -26.27
N PHE A 332 -20.33 -19.19 -25.58
CA PHE A 332 -21.34 -18.26 -25.04
C PHE A 332 -20.71 -17.25 -24.07
N ILE A 333 -19.86 -17.73 -23.15
CA ILE A 333 -19.21 -16.91 -22.13
C ILE A 333 -18.31 -15.86 -22.80
N ASP A 334 -17.52 -16.28 -23.79
CA ASP A 334 -16.59 -15.42 -24.51
C ASP A 334 -17.36 -14.38 -25.34
N ALA A 335 -18.40 -14.79 -26.09
CA ALA A 335 -19.26 -13.86 -26.82
C ALA A 335 -19.92 -12.78 -25.93
N VAL A 336 -20.31 -13.13 -24.70
CA VAL A 336 -20.83 -12.14 -23.74
C VAL A 336 -19.75 -11.18 -23.26
N PHE A 337 -18.55 -11.65 -22.94
CA PHE A 337 -17.46 -10.76 -22.51
C PHE A 337 -16.96 -9.87 -23.65
N ASP A 338 -16.88 -10.40 -24.87
CA ASP A 338 -16.41 -9.67 -26.03
C ASP A 338 -17.45 -8.61 -26.47
N GLY A 339 -18.74 -8.91 -26.35
CA GLY A 339 -19.83 -7.94 -26.54
C GLY A 339 -19.98 -6.89 -25.43
N VAL A 340 -19.47 -7.16 -24.22
CA VAL A 340 -19.38 -6.18 -23.11
C VAL A 340 -18.16 -5.27 -23.25
N GLY A 341 -17.07 -5.77 -23.85
CA GLY A 341 -15.82 -5.03 -24.06
C GLY A 341 -15.03 -4.79 -22.76
N ASP A 342 -14.09 -3.85 -22.80
CA ASP A 342 -13.39 -3.43 -21.58
C ASP A 342 -14.30 -2.58 -20.70
N ILE A 343 -14.34 -2.95 -19.42
CA ILE A 343 -15.13 -2.31 -18.37
C ILE A 343 -14.28 -1.99 -17.14
N HIS A 344 -12.96 -1.91 -17.28
CA HIS A 344 -12.03 -1.59 -16.19
C HIS A 344 -12.46 -0.34 -15.42
N GLY A 345 -12.65 0.80 -16.09
CA GLY A 345 -13.10 2.04 -15.43
C GLY A 345 -14.42 1.88 -14.66
N LYS A 346 -15.38 1.12 -15.20
CA LYS A 346 -16.67 0.83 -14.53
C LYS A 346 -16.49 -0.07 -13.31
N ALA A 347 -15.58 -1.03 -13.37
CA ALA A 347 -15.21 -1.89 -12.25
C ALA A 347 -14.50 -1.10 -11.14
N ILE A 348 -13.59 -0.18 -11.49
CA ILE A 348 -12.95 0.73 -10.53
C ILE A 348 -13.98 1.68 -9.90
N ALA A 349 -14.91 2.23 -10.68
CA ALA A 349 -16.02 3.05 -10.17
C ALA A 349 -16.93 2.27 -9.20
N CYS A 350 -17.18 0.99 -9.47
CA CYS A 350 -17.89 0.10 -8.55
C CYS A 350 -17.12 -0.09 -7.22
N LEU A 351 -15.81 -0.35 -7.27
CA LEU A 351 -14.98 -0.45 -6.06
C LEU A 351 -14.95 0.86 -5.26
N LYS A 352 -14.73 2.00 -5.93
CA LYS A 352 -14.77 3.34 -5.31
C LYS A 352 -16.13 3.62 -4.65
N TRP A 353 -17.26 3.27 -5.28
CA TRP A 353 -18.61 3.40 -4.70
C TRP A 353 -18.82 2.53 -3.45
N HIS A 354 -18.08 1.43 -3.33
CA HIS A 354 -18.04 0.58 -2.14
C HIS A 354 -16.97 0.99 -1.10
N GLY A 355 -16.23 2.08 -1.33
CA GLY A 355 -15.12 2.54 -0.48
C GLY A 355 -13.85 1.67 -0.58
N LEU A 356 -13.83 0.69 -1.47
CA LEU A 356 -12.78 -0.30 -1.65
C LEU A 356 -11.64 0.22 -2.51
N ASN A 357 -10.42 -0.20 -2.20
CA ASN A 357 -9.22 0.13 -2.97
C ASN A 357 -8.89 -1.01 -3.97
N PRO A 358 -8.70 -0.73 -5.27
CA PRO A 358 -8.34 -1.75 -6.25
C PRO A 358 -6.96 -2.39 -6.00
N LEU A 359 -6.04 -1.71 -5.30
CA LEU A 359 -4.72 -2.27 -4.96
C LEU A 359 -4.80 -3.39 -3.91
N PHE A 360 -5.86 -3.39 -3.09
CA PHE A 360 -6.08 -4.32 -1.98
C PHE A 360 -7.31 -5.22 -2.23
N PRO A 361 -7.25 -6.19 -3.17
CA PRO A 361 -8.29 -7.21 -3.27
C PRO A 361 -8.33 -8.05 -2.01
N TYR A 362 -9.55 -8.38 -1.57
CA TYR A 362 -9.82 -9.27 -0.45
C TYR A 362 -9.12 -10.63 -0.57
N ARG A 363 -8.92 -11.09 -1.81
CA ARG A 363 -8.17 -12.30 -2.13
C ARG A 363 -7.54 -12.23 -3.53
N LYS A 364 -6.29 -12.71 -3.63
CA LYS A 364 -5.63 -13.02 -4.91
C LYS A 364 -5.56 -14.54 -5.15
N LYS A 365 -5.41 -14.99 -6.39
CA LYS A 365 -5.29 -16.39 -6.81
C LYS A 365 -4.17 -17.17 -6.11
N ALA A 366 -3.07 -16.50 -5.79
CA ALA A 366 -1.95 -17.07 -5.05
C ALA A 366 -2.17 -17.14 -3.53
N ASP A 367 -3.25 -16.55 -2.97
CA ASP A 367 -3.47 -16.53 -1.52
C ASP A 367 -3.72 -17.92 -0.95
N ARG A 368 -2.70 -18.42 -0.24
CA ARG A 368 -2.78 -19.58 0.66
C ARG A 368 -3.34 -19.20 2.05
N LYS A 369 -3.83 -17.97 2.25
CA LYS A 369 -4.46 -17.50 3.49
C LYS A 369 -5.63 -18.43 3.88
N LYS A 370 -5.61 -18.93 5.12
CA LYS A 370 -6.74 -19.68 5.69
C LYS A 370 -7.86 -18.69 6.03
N ASN A 371 -8.91 -18.65 5.22
CA ASN A 371 -10.05 -17.73 5.40
C ASN A 371 -11.27 -18.40 6.07
N GLY A 372 -11.10 -19.60 6.62
CA GLY A 372 -12.20 -20.33 7.24
C GLY A 372 -12.71 -19.69 8.53
N LEU A 373 -13.90 -20.10 8.95
CA LEU A 373 -14.70 -19.49 10.03
C LEU A 373 -13.99 -19.27 11.39
N HIS A 374 -12.93 -20.01 11.66
CA HIS A 374 -12.13 -19.93 12.90
C HIS A 374 -10.76 -19.25 12.74
N ALA A 375 -10.39 -18.85 11.52
CA ALA A 375 -9.08 -18.30 11.25
C ALA A 375 -8.99 -16.82 11.64
N SER A 376 -8.04 -16.51 12.52
CA SER A 376 -7.55 -15.14 12.71
C SER A 376 -6.61 -14.77 11.57
N ARG A 377 -6.93 -13.72 10.82
CA ARG A 377 -6.17 -13.27 9.63
C ARG A 377 -5.92 -11.77 9.69
N PHE A 378 -4.89 -11.29 9.00
CA PHE A 378 -4.78 -9.86 8.71
C PHE A 378 -5.67 -9.52 7.52
N THR A 379 -6.38 -8.40 7.64
CA THR A 379 -7.25 -7.82 6.62
C THR A 379 -6.95 -6.32 6.56
N GLU A 380 -6.74 -5.80 5.37
CA GLU A 380 -6.57 -4.37 5.10
C GLU A 380 -7.85 -3.61 5.51
N ALA A 381 -7.74 -2.37 6.01
CA ALA A 381 -8.85 -1.67 6.65
C ALA A 381 -10.07 -1.49 5.72
N CYS A 382 -9.84 -1.20 4.42
CA CYS A 382 -10.93 -1.14 3.43
C CYS A 382 -11.63 -2.49 3.19
N ASN A 383 -10.99 -3.61 3.51
CA ASN A 383 -11.54 -4.97 3.34
C ASN A 383 -12.26 -5.49 4.60
N ILE A 384 -12.33 -4.70 5.67
CA ILE A 384 -13.13 -5.05 6.84
C ILE A 384 -14.62 -4.95 6.45
N LEU A 385 -15.40 -5.95 6.84
CA LEU A 385 -16.81 -6.07 6.50
C LEU A 385 -17.67 -5.81 7.75
N PRO A 386 -18.52 -4.77 7.79
CA PRO A 386 -19.40 -4.49 8.92
C PRO A 386 -20.31 -5.67 9.29
N HIS A 387 -20.69 -5.74 10.56
CA HIS A 387 -21.49 -6.76 11.26
C HIS A 387 -20.88 -8.17 11.30
N ILE A 388 -20.13 -8.58 10.28
CA ILE A 388 -19.51 -9.91 10.19
C ILE A 388 -18.04 -9.92 10.65
N THR A 389 -17.32 -8.80 10.59
CA THR A 389 -15.91 -8.76 11.01
C THR A 389 -15.80 -8.49 12.49
N LEU A 390 -14.97 -9.28 13.17
CA LEU A 390 -14.70 -9.15 14.60
C LEU A 390 -13.25 -8.70 14.81
N LEU A 391 -13.04 -7.64 15.58
CA LEU A 391 -11.71 -7.21 16.03
C LEU A 391 -11.40 -7.75 17.44
N PRO A 392 -10.17 -8.23 17.70
CA PRO A 392 -9.75 -8.74 18.99
C PRO A 392 -9.40 -7.61 19.95
N ARG A 393 -10.11 -7.54 21.08
CA ARG A 393 -9.86 -6.63 22.20
C ARG A 393 -9.27 -7.40 23.38
N VAL A 394 -8.26 -6.84 24.04
CA VAL A 394 -7.67 -7.43 25.25
C VAL A 394 -8.55 -7.12 26.46
N ARG A 395 -8.85 -8.15 27.27
CA ARG A 395 -9.64 -8.00 28.50
C ARG A 395 -8.82 -7.32 29.60
N GLU A 396 -9.47 -6.67 30.56
CA GLU A 396 -8.78 -5.97 31.65
C GLU A 396 -7.92 -6.90 32.50
N ASN A 397 -8.47 -8.05 32.89
CA ASN A 397 -7.75 -9.09 33.61
C ASN A 397 -6.79 -9.93 32.75
N ALA A 398 -6.60 -9.58 31.46
CA ALA A 398 -5.71 -10.32 30.57
C ALA A 398 -4.23 -10.23 30.97
N PHE A 399 -3.86 -9.29 31.83
CA PHE A 399 -2.49 -9.12 32.33
C PHE A 399 -2.31 -9.59 33.79
N ASP A 400 -3.39 -9.98 34.45
CA ASP A 400 -3.33 -10.48 35.83
C ASP A 400 -2.52 -11.78 35.91
N GLY A 401 -1.70 -11.85 36.96
CA GLY A 401 -0.81 -12.97 37.25
C GLY A 401 0.50 -13.02 36.45
N LEU A 402 0.78 -12.06 35.55
CA LEU A 402 2.07 -11.99 34.83
C LEU A 402 3.20 -11.38 35.65
N ARG A 403 2.91 -10.66 36.74
CA ARG A 403 3.93 -10.16 37.68
C ARG A 403 4.43 -11.28 38.61
N LYS A 404 5.76 -11.35 38.75
CA LYS A 404 6.57 -12.26 39.59
C LYS A 404 6.68 -13.71 39.09
N GLY A 405 7.72 -13.97 38.28
CA GLY A 405 8.87 -14.82 38.65
C GLY A 405 8.67 -16.29 39.02
N ARG A 406 7.45 -16.83 39.07
CA ARG A 406 7.24 -18.26 39.24
C ARG A 406 7.56 -18.96 37.93
N LYS A 407 8.65 -19.73 37.92
CA LYS A 407 8.81 -20.86 37.00
C LYS A 407 7.50 -21.65 37.07
N THR A 408 6.71 -21.67 36.00
CA THR A 408 5.56 -22.57 35.89
C THR A 408 6.12 -23.96 35.71
N GLY A 409 6.45 -24.60 36.84
CA GLY A 409 6.85 -25.99 36.90
C GLY A 409 5.81 -26.85 36.21
N ILE A 410 6.29 -27.95 35.61
CA ILE A 410 5.47 -28.89 34.85
C ILE A 410 4.49 -29.58 35.79
N CYS A 411 3.33 -28.95 36.00
CA CYS A 411 2.18 -29.58 36.64
C CYS A 411 1.52 -30.51 35.61
N ARG A 412 1.95 -31.78 35.58
CA ARG A 412 1.20 -32.88 34.94
C ARG A 412 -0.21 -32.98 35.57
N LYS A 413 -1.20 -32.26 35.02
CA LYS A 413 -2.63 -32.48 35.27
C LYS A 413 -3.43 -32.37 33.97
N LYS A 414 -4.51 -33.15 33.94
CA LYS A 414 -5.18 -33.66 32.74
C LYS A 414 -5.71 -32.57 31.78
N ASP A 415 -5.66 -32.94 30.51
CA ASP A 415 -6.09 -32.23 29.32
C ASP A 415 -7.46 -31.53 29.43
N GLY A 416 -7.53 -30.30 28.91
CA GLY A 416 -8.78 -29.61 28.61
C GLY A 416 -8.86 -28.15 29.09
N ASP A 417 -8.49 -27.88 30.34
CA ASP A 417 -8.91 -26.62 31.01
C ASP A 417 -7.94 -25.44 30.82
N GLU A 418 -6.62 -25.66 30.70
CA GLU A 418 -5.66 -24.57 30.43
C GLU A 418 -5.83 -23.94 29.04
N LEU A 419 -6.12 -24.76 28.02
CA LEU A 419 -6.47 -24.28 26.68
C LEU A 419 -7.77 -23.46 26.67
N ARG A 420 -8.66 -23.68 27.64
CA ARG A 420 -9.89 -22.90 27.85
C ARG A 420 -9.59 -21.55 28.53
N ARG A 421 -8.65 -21.52 29.47
CA ARG A 421 -8.16 -20.28 30.14
C ARG A 421 -7.25 -19.42 29.25
N LEU A 422 -6.52 -20.00 28.30
CA LEU A 422 -5.78 -19.21 27.30
C LEU A 422 -6.71 -18.54 26.28
N ARG A 423 -7.87 -19.16 25.98
CA ARG A 423 -8.93 -18.53 25.18
C ARG A 423 -9.66 -17.39 25.90
N SER A 424 -9.42 -17.13 27.19
CA SER A 424 -10.19 -16.18 28.00
C SER A 424 -9.55 -14.80 28.22
N ARG A 425 -8.45 -14.47 27.52
CA ARG A 425 -7.75 -13.17 27.65
C ARG A 425 -8.05 -12.16 26.53
N VAL A 426 -8.66 -12.61 25.44
CA VAL A 426 -9.08 -11.77 24.30
C VAL A 426 -10.56 -12.01 24.03
N GLU A 427 -11.30 -10.93 23.86
CA GLU A 427 -12.66 -10.94 23.32
C GLU A 427 -12.68 -10.43 21.88
N TRP A 428 -13.78 -10.70 21.18
CA TRP A 428 -13.89 -10.44 19.74
C TRP A 428 -15.12 -9.57 19.52
N ILE A 429 -14.91 -8.27 19.36
CA ILE A 429 -15.98 -7.28 19.27
C ILE A 429 -16.38 -7.08 17.80
N PRO A 430 -17.68 -7.11 17.46
CA PRO A 430 -18.14 -6.83 16.11
C PRO A 430 -17.86 -5.39 15.67
N VAL A 431 -17.42 -5.25 14.42
CA VAL A 431 -17.43 -3.97 13.71
C VAL A 431 -18.88 -3.65 13.32
N VAL A 432 -19.38 -2.47 13.70
CA VAL A 432 -20.76 -2.06 13.38
C VAL A 432 -20.83 -1.08 12.20
N SER A 433 -19.78 -0.30 11.97
CA SER A 433 -19.75 0.74 10.94
C SER A 433 -18.32 0.96 10.44
N ILE A 434 -18.18 1.28 9.15
CA ILE A 434 -16.93 1.71 8.53
C ILE A 434 -17.24 2.90 7.63
N ARG A 435 -16.43 3.95 7.73
CA ARG A 435 -16.60 5.19 6.97
C ARG A 435 -15.23 5.71 6.55
N ARG A 436 -15.13 6.31 5.37
CA ARG A 436 -14.01 7.21 5.10
C ARG A 436 -14.30 8.53 5.80
N MET A 437 -13.28 9.13 6.39
CA MET A 437 -13.36 10.46 6.98
C MET A 437 -13.58 11.51 5.87
N PRO A 438 -14.03 12.73 6.19
CA PRO A 438 -14.01 13.84 5.25
C PRO A 438 -12.57 14.21 4.87
N ALA A 439 -12.36 14.62 3.62
CA ALA A 439 -11.13 15.28 3.19
C ALA A 439 -11.06 16.71 3.75
N GLY A 440 -9.85 17.25 3.96
CA GLY A 440 -9.65 18.62 4.44
C GLY A 440 -8.36 18.83 5.22
N ASP A 441 -8.21 18.20 6.37
CA ASP A 441 -7.08 18.46 7.27
C ASP A 441 -5.88 17.57 6.90
N ARG A 442 -4.66 18.13 6.86
CA ARG A 442 -3.44 17.32 6.80
C ARG A 442 -3.24 16.62 8.15
N VAL A 443 -3.11 15.29 8.13
CA VAL A 443 -2.95 14.46 9.34
C VAL A 443 -1.67 13.65 9.22
N VAL A 444 -0.79 13.72 10.22
CA VAL A 444 0.37 12.84 10.32
C VAL A 444 -0.09 11.43 10.72
N VAL A 445 0.34 10.43 9.96
CA VAL A 445 0.20 8.99 10.24
C VAL A 445 1.55 8.32 10.45
N HIS A 446 1.55 7.34 11.35
CA HIS A 446 2.69 6.60 11.85
C HIS A 446 2.55 5.12 11.55
N SER A 447 3.66 4.41 11.37
CA SER A 447 3.65 2.94 11.25
C SER A 447 4.44 2.28 12.34
N LEU A 448 4.09 1.02 12.61
CA LEU A 448 4.88 0.14 13.48
C LEU A 448 5.17 -1.17 12.77
N ASN A 449 6.46 -1.47 12.58
CA ASN A 449 6.92 -2.80 12.21
C ASN A 449 7.36 -3.56 13.46
N VAL A 450 6.42 -4.23 14.13
CA VAL A 450 6.69 -5.02 15.34
C VAL A 450 7.23 -6.40 14.99
N ASP A 451 8.33 -6.80 15.62
CA ASP A 451 9.00 -8.07 15.34
C ASP A 451 8.19 -9.30 15.76
N LYS A 452 8.56 -10.44 15.15
CA LYS A 452 8.20 -11.83 15.51
C LYS A 452 6.72 -12.22 15.38
N HIS A 453 5.80 -11.37 15.82
CA HIS A 453 4.36 -11.62 15.82
C HIS A 453 3.59 -10.66 14.92
N HIS A 454 4.21 -9.53 14.53
CA HIS A 454 3.64 -8.50 13.65
C HIS A 454 2.30 -7.97 14.14
N THR A 455 2.21 -7.74 15.45
CA THR A 455 1.03 -7.22 16.14
C THR A 455 1.43 -6.31 17.29
N TYR A 456 0.63 -5.28 17.53
CA TYR A 456 0.65 -4.47 18.74
C TYR A 456 -0.78 -4.27 19.24
N ILE A 457 -0.89 -3.72 20.45
CA ILE A 457 -2.15 -3.33 21.04
C ILE A 457 -2.24 -1.80 20.96
N THR A 458 -3.30 -1.31 20.33
CA THR A 458 -3.62 0.11 20.15
C THR A 458 -4.72 0.54 21.13
N LYS A 459 -5.30 1.72 20.90
CA LYS A 459 -6.42 2.34 21.63
C LYS A 459 -7.49 1.34 22.03
N ASP A 460 -8.10 1.56 23.19
CA ASP A 460 -9.21 0.75 23.73
C ASP A 460 -8.89 -0.75 23.86
N ARG A 461 -7.59 -1.10 23.93
CA ARG A 461 -7.05 -2.46 24.01
C ARG A 461 -7.24 -3.31 22.75
N TYR A 462 -7.44 -2.73 21.57
CA TYR A 462 -7.55 -3.50 20.33
C TYR A 462 -6.20 -4.01 19.82
N ILE A 463 -6.16 -5.24 19.32
CA ILE A 463 -4.95 -5.82 18.69
C ILE A 463 -5.00 -5.57 17.18
N THR A 464 -3.96 -4.93 16.65
CA THR A 464 -3.79 -4.64 15.22
C THR A 464 -2.43 -5.13 14.71
N GLY A 465 -2.16 -5.00 13.41
CA GLY A 465 -0.93 -5.48 12.75
C GLY A 465 -0.06 -4.40 12.12
N ASN A 466 1.14 -4.78 11.70
CA ASN A 466 2.09 -3.90 10.99
C ASN A 466 1.55 -3.49 9.61
N CYS A 467 1.91 -2.30 9.10
CA CYS A 467 1.55 -1.88 7.74
C CYS A 467 2.56 -0.89 7.13
N ILE A 468 2.71 -0.93 5.79
CA ILE A 468 3.88 -0.42 5.03
C ILE A 468 3.52 -0.35 3.49
N TYR A 469 3.18 0.83 2.86
CA TYR A 469 2.88 1.11 1.39
C TYR A 469 2.94 2.64 0.95
N GLY A 470 3.27 3.04 -0.32
CA GLY A 470 3.61 4.46 -0.75
C GLY A 470 3.67 4.87 -2.27
N TRP A 471 4.54 5.86 -2.66
CA TRP A 471 4.26 7.08 -3.53
C TRP A 471 4.64 7.15 -5.05
N SER A 472 4.14 8.20 -5.76
CA SER A 472 4.54 8.76 -7.09
C SER A 472 4.61 7.83 -8.33
N GLY A 473 3.88 6.72 -8.34
CA GLY A 473 3.99 5.72 -9.42
C GLY A 473 5.30 4.93 -9.39
N ALA A 474 6.24 5.39 -8.57
CA ALA A 474 7.08 4.49 -7.83
C ALA A 474 6.26 3.54 -6.97
N SER A 475 6.93 2.45 -6.62
CA SER A 475 6.32 1.44 -5.81
C SER A 475 7.43 0.65 -5.17
N ALA A 476 7.42 0.57 -3.85
CA ALA A 476 8.17 -0.45 -3.16
C ALA A 476 7.82 -1.88 -3.65
N GLN A 477 6.75 -2.11 -4.42
CA GLN A 477 6.55 -3.38 -5.10
C GLN A 477 7.59 -3.63 -6.22
N ASN A 478 8.08 -2.59 -6.90
CA ASN A 478 9.19 -2.68 -7.84
C ASN A 478 10.44 -3.15 -7.08
N PHE A 479 10.91 -2.37 -6.09
CA PHE A 479 11.96 -2.73 -5.13
C PHE A 479 11.85 -4.17 -4.60
N MET A 480 10.70 -4.52 -4.00
CA MET A 480 10.46 -5.82 -3.35
C MET A 480 10.21 -6.98 -4.32
N SER A 481 10.17 -6.75 -5.63
CA SER A 481 10.01 -7.81 -6.65
C SER A 481 11.34 -8.32 -7.21
N TRP A 482 12.48 -7.78 -6.75
CA TRP A 482 13.80 -8.30 -7.07
C TRP A 482 14.13 -9.57 -6.28
N GLY A 483 14.91 -10.47 -6.89
CA GLY A 483 15.33 -11.73 -6.26
C GLY A 483 16.44 -11.53 -5.23
N VAL A 484 16.07 -11.38 -3.95
CA VAL A 484 17.05 -11.09 -2.87
C VAL A 484 17.88 -12.31 -2.50
N SER A 485 19.21 -12.17 -2.59
CA SER A 485 20.18 -13.22 -2.19
C SER A 485 20.86 -12.95 -0.85
N LYS A 486 21.07 -11.67 -0.47
CA LYS A 486 21.66 -11.20 0.80
C LYS A 486 21.11 -9.81 1.15
N GLN A 487 21.17 -9.43 2.42
CA GLN A 487 20.75 -8.11 2.93
C GLN A 487 21.78 -7.61 3.95
N HIS A 488 22.19 -6.34 3.84
CA HIS A 488 23.24 -5.72 4.68
C HIS A 488 22.92 -4.23 4.92
N ILE A 489 23.47 -3.66 6.00
CA ILE A 489 23.47 -2.22 6.31
C ILE A 489 24.87 -1.66 6.05
N MET A 490 24.97 -0.45 5.49
CA MET A 490 26.25 0.23 5.22
C MET A 490 26.85 0.82 6.52
N PRO A 491 28.16 0.66 6.81
CA PRO A 491 28.73 1.01 8.13
C PRO A 491 29.46 2.36 8.20
N LYS A 492 29.57 3.13 7.11
CA LYS A 492 30.32 4.40 7.09
C LYS A 492 29.82 5.37 6.01
N SER A 493 29.72 6.65 6.36
CA SER A 493 29.58 7.77 5.45
C SER A 493 30.95 8.22 4.99
N TRP A 494 31.12 8.39 3.68
CA TRP A 494 32.36 8.90 3.08
C TRP A 494 32.26 10.37 2.66
N ARG A 495 31.11 11.01 2.92
CA ARG A 495 30.79 12.40 2.52
C ARG A 495 30.67 13.35 3.70
N CYS A 496 30.12 12.87 4.82
CA CYS A 496 29.78 13.74 5.95
C CYS A 496 30.92 13.75 6.97
N ALA A 497 31.66 14.86 7.05
CA ALA A 497 32.60 15.15 8.13
C ALA A 497 31.94 14.99 9.51
N PRO A 498 32.68 14.71 10.60
CA PRO A 498 32.11 14.44 11.92
C PRO A 498 31.13 15.51 12.44
N ALA A 499 31.36 16.80 12.19
CA ALA A 499 30.44 17.87 12.60
C ALA A 499 29.12 17.85 11.80
N ILE A 500 29.20 17.72 10.47
CA ILE A 500 28.04 17.60 9.57
C ILE A 500 27.26 16.34 9.87
N MET A 501 27.95 15.20 10.05
CA MET A 501 27.35 13.94 10.46
C MET A 501 26.62 14.11 11.79
N LYS A 502 27.23 14.76 12.78
CA LYS A 502 26.59 15.03 14.09
C LYS A 502 25.38 15.98 13.97
N LEU A 503 25.37 16.97 13.07
CA LEU A 503 24.18 17.78 12.79
C LEU A 503 23.08 16.94 12.12
N GLY A 504 23.41 16.20 11.06
CA GLY A 504 22.48 15.30 10.37
C GLY A 504 21.89 14.28 11.34
N GLU A 505 22.72 13.63 12.15
CA GLU A 505 22.31 12.72 13.21
C GLU A 505 21.46 13.44 14.29
N ARG A 506 21.78 14.68 14.73
CA ARG A 506 20.89 15.46 15.62
C ARG A 506 19.51 15.70 15.02
N CYS A 507 19.42 15.89 13.70
CA CYS A 507 18.15 16.09 13.00
C CYS A 507 17.40 14.77 12.81
N LEU A 508 18.09 13.72 12.37
CA LEU A 508 17.53 12.39 12.20
C LEU A 508 17.10 11.77 13.54
N GLN A 509 17.84 11.97 14.63
CA GLN A 509 17.44 11.55 15.99
C GLN A 509 16.15 12.21 16.50
N ARG A 510 15.62 13.24 15.81
CA ARG A 510 14.30 13.83 16.08
C ARG A 510 13.18 13.16 15.29
N LEU A 511 13.51 12.35 14.27
CA LEU A 511 12.55 11.54 13.52
C LEU A 511 12.21 10.28 14.33
N PRO A 512 10.92 9.89 14.44
CA PRO A 512 10.47 8.84 15.36
C PRO A 512 10.88 7.42 14.96
N ASP A 513 11.38 7.22 13.73
CA ASP A 513 11.89 5.97 13.17
C ASP A 513 13.40 5.83 13.21
N TYR A 514 14.11 6.84 13.68
CA TYR A 514 15.54 6.83 13.62
C TYR A 514 16.15 5.78 14.55
N TRP A 515 16.98 4.92 13.96
CA TRP A 515 17.83 3.99 14.67
C TRP A 515 19.29 4.28 14.30
N ASP A 516 20.18 4.29 15.28
CA ASP A 516 21.61 4.47 15.02
C ASP A 516 22.12 3.30 14.17
N ARG A 517 22.40 3.61 12.91
CA ARG A 517 22.86 2.66 11.90
C ARG A 517 24.32 2.23 12.13
N GLY A 518 25.00 2.80 13.12
CA GLY A 518 26.42 2.58 13.40
C GLY A 518 27.32 3.16 12.30
N ILE A 519 26.84 4.18 11.58
CA ILE A 519 27.52 4.77 10.43
C ILE A 519 28.63 5.70 10.93
N ALA A 520 29.89 5.28 10.76
CA ALA A 520 31.03 6.14 11.03
C ALA A 520 31.02 7.38 10.10
N PRO A 521 31.50 8.55 10.56
CA PRO A 521 31.66 9.73 9.71
C PRO A 521 32.83 9.58 8.74
N ALA A 522 32.95 10.54 7.80
CA ALA A 522 34.09 10.65 6.91
C ALA A 522 35.38 11.04 7.68
N ASP A 523 36.54 10.75 7.11
CA ASP A 523 37.85 10.96 7.77
C ASP A 523 38.39 12.40 7.64
N HIS A 524 37.68 13.27 6.91
CA HIS A 524 38.05 14.68 6.75
C HIS A 524 37.28 15.57 7.74
N ASP A 525 37.89 16.71 8.07
CA ASP A 525 37.29 17.73 8.91
C ASP A 525 36.14 18.48 8.17
N GLY A 526 35.41 19.28 8.94
CA GLY A 526 34.31 20.13 8.50
C GLY A 526 33.58 20.73 9.70
N GLU A 527 32.87 21.83 9.47
CA GLU A 527 32.24 22.63 10.53
C GLU A 527 30.75 22.87 10.28
N VAL A 528 30.05 23.34 11.33
CA VAL A 528 28.65 23.75 11.26
C VAL A 528 28.56 25.15 11.84
N VAL A 529 28.14 26.10 11.02
CA VAL A 529 27.81 27.47 11.44
C VAL A 529 26.29 27.56 11.57
N GLU A 530 25.79 27.94 12.74
CA GLU A 530 24.37 28.22 12.99
C GLU A 530 24.24 29.75 13.14
N SER A 531 23.42 30.39 12.30
CA SER A 531 23.23 31.85 12.24
C SER A 531 21.74 32.22 12.23
N GLU A 532 21.42 33.39 12.79
CA GLU A 532 20.06 33.95 12.83
C GLU A 532 19.79 34.95 11.69
N ASN A 533 20.83 35.43 10.99
CA ASN A 533 20.69 36.36 9.85
C ASN A 533 21.36 35.83 8.57
N PHE A 534 20.57 35.15 7.75
CA PHE A 534 21.02 34.60 6.46
C PHE A 534 21.50 35.67 5.47
N GLU A 535 21.13 36.94 5.63
CA GLU A 535 21.50 38.01 4.69
C GLU A 535 22.99 38.37 4.81
N ASP A 536 23.56 38.31 6.02
CA ASP A 536 24.98 38.54 6.26
C ASP A 536 25.83 37.34 5.79
N ASP A 537 25.44 36.10 6.16
CA ASP A 537 26.19 34.88 5.80
C ASP A 537 26.30 34.65 4.28
N LEU A 538 25.27 35.08 3.53
CA LEU A 538 25.25 34.95 2.07
C LEU A 538 26.08 36.03 1.37
N SER A 539 26.39 37.13 2.04
CA SER A 539 27.21 38.22 1.50
C SER A 539 28.69 37.86 1.40
N ASP A 540 29.16 36.91 2.23
CA ASP A 540 30.52 36.37 2.23
C ASP A 540 30.71 35.23 1.20
N LEU A 541 29.66 34.76 0.52
CA LEU A 541 29.76 33.66 -0.43
C LEU A 541 30.56 34.02 -1.69
N ARG A 542 31.54 33.16 -1.99
CA ARG A 542 32.46 33.32 -3.11
C ARG A 542 32.05 32.47 -4.31
N PRO A 543 31.86 33.05 -5.52
CA PRO A 543 31.50 32.28 -6.73
C PRO A 543 32.58 31.30 -7.22
N ASP A 544 33.80 31.39 -6.71
CA ASP A 544 34.93 30.49 -7.01
C ASP A 544 35.12 29.35 -6.00
N GLU A 545 34.16 29.16 -5.08
CA GLU A 545 34.10 28.04 -4.13
C GLU A 545 32.90 27.12 -4.40
N ASP A 546 33.06 25.81 -4.18
CA ASP A 546 32.03 24.79 -4.42
C ASP A 546 30.87 24.86 -3.41
N THR A 547 30.02 25.88 -3.57
CA THR A 547 28.95 26.23 -2.62
C THR A 547 27.57 25.81 -3.14
N LEU A 548 26.77 25.20 -2.26
CA LEU A 548 25.37 24.86 -2.52
C LEU A 548 24.45 25.49 -1.46
N VAL A 549 23.59 26.42 -1.89
CA VAL A 549 22.55 27.02 -1.04
C VAL A 549 21.28 26.17 -1.13
N ILE A 550 20.78 25.70 0.02
CA ILE A 550 19.55 24.92 0.14
C ILE A 550 18.58 25.68 1.04
N ALA A 551 17.34 25.88 0.58
CA ALA A 551 16.28 26.55 1.35
C ALA A 551 14.94 25.81 1.19
N ARG A 552 14.02 26.02 2.15
CA ARG A 552 12.73 25.30 2.20
C ARG A 552 11.77 25.59 1.05
N THR A 553 11.90 26.74 0.37
CA THR A 553 11.09 27.13 -0.81
C THR A 553 11.94 27.97 -1.77
N ASN A 554 11.60 28.02 -3.06
CA ASN A 554 12.23 28.96 -3.99
C ASN A 554 11.82 30.41 -3.70
N ARG A 555 10.76 30.66 -2.91
CA ARG A 555 10.51 32.00 -2.35
C ARG A 555 11.60 32.44 -1.39
N ASN A 556 12.16 31.53 -0.58
CA ASN A 556 13.34 31.83 0.23
C ASN A 556 14.56 32.09 -0.66
N VAL A 557 14.80 31.28 -1.70
CA VAL A 557 15.91 31.48 -2.65
C VAL A 557 15.76 32.79 -3.45
N SER A 558 14.53 33.17 -3.81
CA SER A 558 14.28 34.39 -4.59
C SER A 558 14.55 35.67 -3.81
N LYS A 559 14.50 35.63 -2.47
CA LYS A 559 14.95 36.74 -1.61
C LYS A 559 16.47 36.93 -1.61
N ILE A 560 17.23 35.89 -1.94
CA ILE A 560 18.69 35.89 -2.04
C ILE A 560 19.14 36.40 -3.43
N LYS A 561 18.23 36.38 -4.41
CA LYS A 561 18.50 36.68 -5.82
C LYS A 561 18.21 38.14 -6.21
N ALA A 562 17.94 39.00 -5.23
CA ALA A 562 17.62 40.42 -5.36
C ALA A 562 18.59 41.25 -4.51
#